data_AF-A0A662AP49-F1
#
_entry.id   AF-A0A662AP49-F1
#
_cell.length_a   1.000
_cell.length_b   1.000
_cell.length_c   1.000
_cell.angle_alpha   90.00
_cell.angle_beta   90.00
_cell.angle_gamma   90.00
#
_symmetry.space_group_name_H-M   'P 1'
#
loop_
_entity.id
_entity.type
_entity.pdbx_description
1 polymer ?
#
loop_
_entity_poly.entity_id
_entity_poly.type
_entity_poly.pdbx_seq_one_letter_code
_entity_poly.pdbx_strand_id
1 'polypeptide(L)'
;MYKKLTFKGLLLFTLIITAVNLTHAQSNSGNPNKAWSLNVNLGPSFLWGDMSDDVSNPFTKAFSSEFSMSYGVLARKGLSNVFGVNAQVILGNTSGSRDFWSNGTPTGGYNYKNFFTEVNLNLDIDILNIFNAKDRRLINPYIKGGAGMTYFNTEVMYKGVTQNSEQQAAFILPFGGGIRLDITPRLGITIDQAVTYTFTDLFDGYSTQWSKANDWYTYTSVGLTYRFVSKDKKKKYDYEEEAIPDNNEVADNNEVETVITKPKVEFQIVADVPSEITQGDTFIVSIKVTKGDRLINGKAKLQQTLPIGFEATQGQSQGGKFGFINQVLTYTWNEIPQGSSFSVDYTVTTIEANTGEFTIPGVIFYTQDSVDMIKQFRKDVNVKSFAEKNQMLVVKKESKLLYRVQVQAIYGGKTSAKDIQQRYNLNEDVNIDYEGGYTKYTVGGFATYDEAKIYRDKLRDNGAPGAFVVGYYDGSRIRDIKQAVTIEDAGTETMVVVAASTKNENSIYRVQVAASTINRSEYQIQSKYGLKDKVTKTFMGGLYKYSIGKYTSYSDASKKLKEIRVIVPDAFIVVSEIK
;
A
#
# COMPACT_ATOMS: atom_id res chain seq x y z
N MET A 1 0.78 -23.48 50.05
CA MET A 1 1.04 -22.93 48.69
C MET A 1 -0.08 -23.21 47.68
N TYR A 2 -0.64 -24.43 47.62
CA TYR A 2 -1.73 -24.82 46.68
C TYR A 2 -3.07 -24.06 46.82
N LYS A 3 -3.45 -23.57 48.02
CA LYS A 3 -4.72 -22.85 48.23
C LYS A 3 -4.76 -21.41 47.67
N LYS A 4 -3.62 -20.74 47.50
CA LYS A 4 -3.58 -19.35 46.95
C LYS A 4 -3.53 -19.33 45.41
N LEU A 5 -2.92 -20.35 44.79
CA LEU A 5 -2.86 -20.48 43.34
C LEU A 5 -4.22 -20.82 42.72
N THR A 6 -5.04 -21.59 43.44
CA THR A 6 -6.41 -21.96 43.05
C THR A 6 -7.37 -20.78 43.08
N PHE A 7 -7.28 -19.88 44.07
CA PHE A 7 -8.13 -18.69 44.15
C PHE A 7 -7.85 -17.67 43.03
N LYS A 8 -6.56 -17.41 42.72
CA LYS A 8 -6.16 -16.47 41.66
C LYS A 8 -6.56 -16.98 40.26
N GLY A 9 -6.37 -18.27 40.00
CA GLY A 9 -6.83 -18.91 38.76
C GLY A 9 -8.36 -18.91 38.61
N LEU A 10 -9.09 -19.17 39.72
CA LEU A 10 -10.55 -19.13 39.74
C LEU A 10 -11.11 -17.72 39.49
N LEU A 11 -10.50 -16.69 40.07
CA LEU A 11 -10.87 -15.29 39.84
C LEU A 11 -10.68 -14.90 38.36
N LEU A 12 -9.53 -15.22 37.78
CA LEU A 12 -9.23 -14.97 36.36
C LEU A 12 -10.22 -15.72 35.45
N PHE A 13 -10.50 -16.99 35.75
CA PHE A 13 -11.46 -17.80 35.01
C PHE A 13 -12.88 -17.23 35.09
N THR A 14 -13.30 -16.76 36.27
CA THR A 14 -14.62 -16.14 36.48
C THR A 14 -14.73 -14.81 35.74
N LEU A 15 -13.68 -13.98 35.74
CA LEU A 15 -13.61 -12.75 34.97
C LEU A 15 -13.71 -13.02 33.46
N ILE A 16 -13.00 -14.03 32.96
CA ILE A 16 -13.07 -14.47 31.56
C ILE A 16 -14.52 -14.89 31.21
N ILE A 17 -15.15 -15.76 32.00
CA ILE A 17 -16.53 -16.22 31.75
C ILE A 17 -17.51 -15.05 31.77
N THR A 18 -17.41 -14.16 32.76
CA THR A 18 -18.30 -13.00 32.88
C THR A 18 -18.15 -12.07 31.67
N ALA A 19 -16.91 -11.80 31.25
CA ALA A 19 -16.62 -10.99 30.08
C ALA A 19 -17.12 -11.65 28.79
N VAL A 20 -16.98 -12.97 28.61
CA VAL A 20 -17.51 -13.70 27.44
C VAL A 20 -19.04 -13.57 27.36
N ASN A 21 -19.75 -13.70 28.48
CA ASN A 21 -21.21 -13.58 28.52
C ASN A 21 -21.68 -12.15 28.20
N LEU A 22 -21.05 -11.13 28.81
CA LEU A 22 -21.39 -9.73 28.59
C LEU A 22 -21.17 -9.31 27.12
N THR A 23 -20.06 -9.75 26.54
CA THR A 23 -19.67 -9.41 25.16
C THR A 23 -20.52 -10.13 24.11
N HIS A 24 -20.89 -11.40 24.34
CA HIS A 24 -21.82 -12.12 23.47
C HIS A 24 -23.20 -11.48 23.45
N ALA A 25 -23.73 -11.08 24.61
CA ALA A 25 -25.07 -10.49 24.72
C ALA A 25 -25.21 -9.15 23.97
N GLN A 26 -24.11 -8.44 23.73
CA GLN A 26 -24.10 -7.10 23.12
C GLN A 26 -23.50 -7.06 21.71
N SER A 27 -23.12 -8.20 21.12
CA SER A 27 -22.47 -8.20 19.81
C SER A 27 -23.45 -8.27 18.64
N ASN A 28 -23.61 -7.13 17.96
CA ASN A 28 -24.46 -6.98 16.77
C ASN A 28 -23.70 -6.49 15.51
N SER A 29 -22.36 -6.48 15.53
CA SER A 29 -21.56 -5.92 14.43
C SER A 29 -20.98 -7.01 13.52
N GLY A 30 -21.22 -6.88 12.21
CA GLY A 30 -20.49 -7.61 11.17
C GLY A 30 -19.07 -7.10 10.93
N ASN A 31 -18.74 -5.88 11.37
CA ASN A 31 -17.40 -5.30 11.27
C ASN A 31 -16.53 -5.72 12.50
N PRO A 32 -15.39 -6.41 12.29
CA PRO A 32 -14.47 -6.83 13.36
C PRO A 32 -13.89 -5.69 14.19
N ASN A 33 -13.64 -4.51 13.60
CA ASN A 33 -13.05 -3.37 14.32
C ASN A 33 -14.02 -2.74 15.32
N LYS A 34 -15.33 -2.85 15.04
CA LYS A 34 -16.43 -2.37 15.89
C LYS A 34 -17.01 -3.47 16.79
N ALA A 35 -16.54 -4.70 16.63
CA ALA A 35 -17.00 -5.83 17.44
C ALA A 35 -16.54 -5.69 18.89
N TRP A 36 -17.24 -6.39 19.79
CA TRP A 36 -16.66 -6.71 21.08
C TRP A 36 -15.53 -7.72 20.90
N SER A 37 -14.47 -7.58 21.67
CA SER A 37 -13.39 -8.55 21.70
C SER A 37 -12.87 -8.78 23.10
N LEU A 38 -12.50 -10.02 23.38
CA LEU A 38 -11.82 -10.42 24.60
C LEU A 38 -10.37 -10.74 24.27
N ASN A 39 -9.46 -10.23 25.08
CA ASN A 39 -8.04 -10.50 25.00
C ASN A 39 -7.56 -11.07 26.33
N VAL A 40 -6.79 -12.15 26.27
CA VAL A 40 -6.05 -12.69 27.41
C VAL A 40 -4.57 -12.56 27.10
N ASN A 41 -3.82 -11.92 28.00
CA ASN A 41 -2.42 -11.59 27.79
C ASN A 41 -1.55 -11.97 29.00
N LEU A 42 -0.27 -12.15 28.74
CA LEU A 42 0.75 -12.40 29.74
C LEU A 42 2.08 -11.79 29.32
N GLY A 43 2.93 -11.48 30.29
CA GLY A 43 4.28 -11.01 30.01
C GLY A 43 4.94 -10.38 31.23
N PRO A 44 6.17 -9.86 31.05
CA PRO A 44 6.93 -9.31 32.14
C PRO A 44 6.44 -7.94 32.61
N SER A 45 6.62 -7.68 33.90
CA SER A 45 6.39 -6.40 34.55
C SER A 45 7.61 -5.95 35.35
N PHE A 46 7.95 -4.67 35.23
CA PHE A 46 9.13 -4.06 35.87
C PHE A 46 8.77 -2.73 36.51
N LEU A 47 9.30 -2.46 37.69
CA LEU A 47 9.26 -1.14 38.30
C LEU A 47 10.33 -0.23 37.69
N TRP A 48 10.07 1.06 37.61
CA TRP A 48 11.04 2.10 37.29
C TRP A 48 10.99 3.12 38.39
N GLY A 49 12.02 3.13 39.24
CA GLY A 49 12.00 3.86 40.50
C GLY A 49 13.29 3.63 41.28
N ASP A 50 13.30 4.01 42.54
CA ASP A 50 14.49 3.98 43.37
C ASP A 50 14.80 2.59 43.96
N MET A 51 13.84 1.67 43.94
CA MET A 51 14.04 0.22 44.10
C MET A 51 14.18 -0.52 42.76
N SER A 52 15.06 -0.05 41.90
CA SER A 52 15.43 -0.69 40.64
C SER A 52 16.94 -0.65 40.45
N ASP A 53 17.52 -1.74 39.95
CA ASP A 53 18.88 -1.72 39.42
C ASP A 53 18.94 -0.76 38.23
N ASP A 54 20.03 0.01 38.15
CA ASP A 54 20.26 1.18 37.28
C ASP A 54 20.46 0.77 35.79
N VAL A 55 19.50 0.02 35.25
CA VAL A 55 19.52 -0.55 33.90
C VAL A 55 18.72 0.37 32.98
N SER A 56 19.41 1.13 32.15
CA SER A 56 18.83 2.15 31.26
C SER A 56 18.01 1.62 30.08
N ASN A 57 17.95 0.30 29.88
CA ASN A 57 17.25 -0.33 28.75
C ASN A 57 16.26 -1.44 29.19
N PRO A 58 14.97 -1.37 28.78
CA PRO A 58 13.95 -2.37 29.13
C PRO A 58 14.25 -3.78 28.62
N PHE A 59 14.99 -3.93 27.51
CA PHE A 59 15.34 -5.24 26.95
C PHE A 59 16.34 -6.01 27.81
N THR A 60 17.33 -5.32 28.38
CA THR A 60 18.31 -5.93 29.28
C THR A 60 17.70 -6.20 30.65
N LYS A 61 16.74 -5.38 31.07
CA LYS A 61 15.98 -5.57 32.31
C LYS A 61 15.16 -6.87 32.32
N ALA A 62 14.70 -7.34 31.17
CA ALA A 62 14.00 -8.62 31.04
C ALA A 62 14.84 -9.86 31.36
N PHE A 63 16.16 -9.71 31.44
CA PHE A 63 17.10 -10.77 31.83
C PHE A 63 17.73 -10.52 33.21
N SER A 64 17.22 -9.54 33.97
CA SER A 64 17.68 -9.21 35.32
C SER A 64 16.97 -10.06 36.39
N SER A 65 17.47 -9.98 37.63
CA SER A 65 16.81 -10.51 38.84
C SER A 65 15.44 -9.88 39.13
N GLU A 66 15.11 -8.77 38.46
CA GLU A 66 13.86 -8.02 38.64
C GLU A 66 12.70 -8.56 37.79
N PHE A 67 12.94 -9.59 36.98
CA PHE A 67 11.90 -10.22 36.16
C PHE A 67 10.74 -10.73 37.03
N SER A 68 9.56 -10.15 36.80
CA SER A 68 8.30 -10.61 37.36
C SER A 68 7.26 -10.82 36.27
N MET A 69 6.36 -11.78 36.47
CA MET A 69 5.31 -12.12 35.50
C MET A 69 3.96 -11.51 35.90
N SER A 70 3.24 -11.02 34.90
CA SER A 70 1.89 -10.47 35.02
C SER A 70 0.96 -11.02 33.95
N TYR A 71 -0.32 -11.12 34.29
CA TYR A 71 -1.38 -11.68 33.44
C TYR A 71 -2.54 -10.69 33.36
N GLY A 72 -3.15 -10.55 32.20
CA GLY A 72 -4.26 -9.64 32.01
C GLY A 72 -5.42 -10.22 31.21
N VAL A 73 -6.61 -9.70 31.49
CA VAL A 73 -7.82 -9.89 30.70
C VAL A 73 -8.34 -8.53 30.30
N LEU A 74 -8.59 -8.34 29.01
CA LEU A 74 -9.04 -7.09 28.44
C LEU A 74 -10.29 -7.33 27.59
N ALA A 75 -11.38 -6.63 27.91
CA ALA A 75 -12.58 -6.55 27.09
C ALA A 75 -12.56 -5.22 26.34
N ARG A 76 -12.55 -5.29 25.01
CA ARG A 76 -12.57 -4.12 24.12
C ARG A 76 -13.89 -4.02 23.40
N LYS A 77 -14.39 -2.80 23.27
CA LYS A 77 -15.45 -2.41 22.37
C LYS A 77 -14.94 -1.38 21.38
N GLY A 78 -14.91 -1.71 20.10
CA GLY A 78 -14.69 -0.71 19.06
C GLY A 78 -15.89 0.23 18.93
N LEU A 79 -15.64 1.53 19.05
CA LEU A 79 -16.64 2.59 18.85
C LEU A 79 -16.70 3.03 17.38
N SER A 80 -15.55 3.07 16.72
CA SER A 80 -15.41 3.36 15.30
C SER A 80 -14.34 2.45 14.69
N ASN A 81 -13.96 2.71 13.44
CA ASN A 81 -12.76 2.08 12.88
C ASN A 81 -11.48 2.64 13.53
N VAL A 82 -11.51 3.82 14.15
CA VAL A 82 -10.33 4.49 14.73
C VAL A 82 -10.27 4.32 16.24
N PHE A 83 -11.40 4.42 16.92
CA PHE A 83 -11.48 4.52 18.37
C PHE A 83 -12.06 3.26 18.99
N GLY A 84 -11.42 2.79 20.07
CA GLY A 84 -11.89 1.72 20.94
C GLY A 84 -11.90 2.13 22.41
N VAL A 85 -12.74 1.46 23.19
CA VAL A 85 -12.75 1.51 24.66
C VAL A 85 -12.39 0.14 25.19
N ASN A 86 -11.49 0.09 26.17
CA ASN A 86 -11.00 -1.13 26.80
C ASN A 86 -11.25 -1.10 28.30
N ALA A 87 -11.84 -2.15 28.83
CA ALA A 87 -11.80 -2.45 30.26
C ALA A 87 -10.79 -3.58 30.48
N GLN A 88 -9.83 -3.39 31.38
CA GLN A 88 -8.77 -4.36 31.63
C GLN A 88 -8.59 -4.61 33.12
N VAL A 89 -8.33 -5.88 33.44
CA VAL A 89 -7.87 -6.32 34.76
C VAL A 89 -6.51 -6.97 34.60
N ILE A 90 -5.55 -6.60 35.43
CA ILE A 90 -4.20 -7.17 35.44
C ILE A 90 -3.93 -7.72 36.85
N LEU A 91 -3.38 -8.93 36.90
CA LEU A 91 -2.90 -9.58 38.11
C LEU A 91 -1.41 -9.81 37.93
N GLY A 92 -0.60 -9.18 38.76
CA GLY A 92 0.82 -9.06 38.50
C GLY A 92 1.69 -9.09 39.73
N ASN A 93 2.98 -9.27 39.48
CA ASN A 93 4.01 -9.06 40.48
C ASN A 93 5.02 -8.04 39.97
N THR A 94 5.65 -7.30 40.87
CA THR A 94 6.93 -6.63 40.59
C THR A 94 7.93 -7.01 41.67
N SER A 95 9.20 -6.95 41.32
CA SER A 95 10.29 -7.24 42.24
C SER A 95 11.50 -6.45 41.80
N GLY A 96 12.36 -6.10 42.74
CA GLY A 96 13.60 -5.42 42.44
C GLY A 96 14.52 -5.43 43.65
N SER A 97 15.75 -5.01 43.40
CA SER A 97 16.82 -4.92 44.38
C SER A 97 17.41 -3.53 44.38
N ARG A 98 17.91 -3.10 45.54
CA ARG A 98 18.71 -1.89 45.69
C ARG A 98 19.91 -2.22 46.54
N ASP A 99 21.06 -2.34 45.89
CA ASP A 99 22.33 -2.61 46.56
C ASP A 99 22.90 -1.36 47.24
N PHE A 100 23.45 -1.56 48.43
CA PHE A 100 24.28 -0.60 49.13
C PHE A 100 25.73 -0.81 48.75
N TRP A 101 26.39 0.26 48.35
CA TRP A 101 27.78 0.23 47.92
C TRP A 101 28.67 0.93 48.93
N SER A 102 29.78 0.28 49.29
CA SER A 102 30.87 0.90 50.04
C SER A 102 32.19 0.51 49.40
N ASN A 103 33.04 1.49 49.08
CA ASN A 103 34.34 1.27 48.41
C ASN A 103 34.25 0.37 47.15
N GLY A 104 33.20 0.56 46.33
CA GLY A 104 33.00 -0.21 45.10
C GLY A 104 32.59 -1.67 45.29
N THR A 105 32.25 -2.09 46.52
CA THR A 105 31.74 -3.44 46.82
C THR A 105 30.31 -3.37 47.36
N PRO A 106 29.39 -4.25 46.93
CA PRO A 106 28.07 -4.37 47.54
C PRO A 106 28.20 -4.86 48.99
N THR A 107 27.69 -4.10 49.96
CA THR A 107 27.73 -4.45 51.40
C THR A 107 26.41 -5.05 51.91
N GLY A 108 25.41 -5.13 51.04
CA GLY A 108 24.05 -5.60 51.30
C GLY A 108 23.07 -4.84 50.40
N GLY A 109 21.77 -5.00 50.62
CA GLY A 109 20.77 -4.29 49.85
C GLY A 109 19.36 -4.57 50.35
N TYR A 110 18.42 -3.72 49.94
CA TYR A 110 16.99 -4.00 50.08
C TYR A 110 16.51 -4.77 48.86
N ASN A 111 15.64 -5.75 49.08
CA ASN A 111 14.88 -6.41 48.02
C ASN A 111 13.41 -6.18 48.30
N TYR A 112 12.62 -5.88 47.28
CA TYR A 112 11.17 -5.83 47.45
C TYR A 112 10.47 -6.85 46.57
N LYS A 113 9.28 -7.26 47.02
CA LYS A 113 8.32 -8.04 46.25
C LYS A 113 6.96 -7.40 46.40
N ASN A 114 6.30 -7.17 45.29
CA ASN A 114 4.96 -6.63 45.25
C ASN A 114 4.05 -7.57 44.47
N PHE A 115 2.84 -7.82 44.98
CA PHE A 115 1.74 -8.37 44.21
C PHE A 115 0.66 -7.31 44.04
N PHE A 116 0.29 -7.03 42.79
CA PHE A 116 -0.72 -6.03 42.48
C PHE A 116 -1.88 -6.59 41.65
N THR A 117 -3.05 -5.98 41.87
CA THR A 117 -4.25 -6.14 41.04
C THR A 117 -4.64 -4.78 40.52
N GLU A 118 -4.63 -4.64 39.21
CA GLU A 118 -4.98 -3.41 38.53
C GLU A 118 -6.32 -3.56 37.80
N VAL A 119 -7.16 -2.54 37.88
CA VAL A 119 -8.40 -2.41 37.11
C VAL A 119 -8.38 -1.05 36.44
N ASN A 120 -8.49 -1.01 35.11
CA ASN A 120 -8.39 0.22 34.36
C ASN A 120 -9.37 0.27 33.16
N LEU A 121 -9.66 1.51 32.75
CA LEU A 121 -10.39 1.84 31.53
C LEU A 121 -9.46 2.63 30.61
N ASN A 122 -9.34 2.22 29.35
CA ASN A 122 -8.52 2.92 28.36
C ASN A 122 -9.32 3.28 27.12
N LEU A 123 -8.92 4.39 26.50
CA LEU A 123 -9.20 4.65 25.10
C LEU A 123 -8.02 4.13 24.28
N ASP A 124 -8.31 3.47 23.17
CA ASP A 124 -7.30 3.15 22.15
C ASP A 124 -7.61 3.82 20.82
N ILE A 125 -6.54 4.21 20.14
CA ILE A 125 -6.56 4.84 18.83
C ILE A 125 -5.75 3.95 17.88
N ASP A 126 -6.44 3.35 16.93
CA ASP A 126 -5.82 2.59 15.84
C ASP A 126 -5.16 3.60 14.87
N ILE A 127 -3.83 3.79 14.99
CA ILE A 127 -3.05 4.87 14.35
C ILE A 127 -3.29 4.89 12.84
N LEU A 128 -3.21 3.72 12.21
CA LEU A 128 -3.34 3.67 10.77
C LEU A 128 -4.79 3.86 10.31
N ASN A 129 -5.79 3.66 11.17
CA ASN A 129 -7.20 3.94 10.83
C ASN A 129 -7.49 5.45 10.85
N ILE A 130 -6.69 6.27 11.53
CA ILE A 130 -6.75 7.75 11.46
C ILE A 130 -6.59 8.23 10.01
N PHE A 131 -5.69 7.61 9.26
CA PHE A 131 -5.41 7.91 7.86
C PHE A 131 -6.35 7.18 6.89
N ASN A 132 -7.57 6.88 7.34
CA ASN A 132 -8.67 6.31 6.56
C ASN A 132 -8.32 4.97 5.87
N ALA A 133 -7.50 4.15 6.52
CA ALA A 133 -7.08 2.88 5.97
C ALA A 133 -8.11 1.76 6.18
N LYS A 134 -8.02 0.72 5.33
CA LYS A 134 -8.98 -0.40 5.16
C LYS A 134 -9.51 -1.02 6.47
N ASP A 135 -10.72 -1.60 6.37
CA ASP A 135 -11.47 -2.25 7.47
C ASP A 135 -10.80 -3.48 8.11
N ARG A 136 -9.78 -4.10 7.49
CA ARG A 136 -9.01 -5.19 8.12
C ARG A 136 -7.60 -5.25 7.54
N ARG A 137 -6.60 -5.34 8.41
CA ARG A 137 -5.19 -5.49 8.04
C ARG A 137 -4.54 -6.51 8.95
N LEU A 138 -3.51 -7.17 8.43
CA LEU A 138 -2.75 -8.09 9.25
C LEU A 138 -2.11 -7.36 10.43
N ILE A 139 -1.63 -6.12 10.26
CA ILE A 139 -0.91 -5.37 11.30
C ILE A 139 -1.67 -4.07 11.57
N ASN A 140 -2.04 -3.85 12.82
CA ASN A 140 -2.71 -2.64 13.29
C ASN A 140 -1.94 -2.10 14.52
N PRO A 141 -1.03 -1.14 14.33
CA PRO A 141 -0.42 -0.43 15.44
C PRO A 141 -1.43 0.54 16.05
N TYR A 142 -1.43 0.61 17.37
CA TYR A 142 -2.35 1.45 18.13
C TYR A 142 -1.66 2.05 19.34
N ILE A 143 -2.16 3.20 19.78
CA ILE A 143 -1.81 3.79 21.07
C ILE A 143 -3.00 3.67 22.02
N LYS A 144 -2.73 3.60 23.32
CA LYS A 144 -3.73 3.55 24.37
C LYS A 144 -3.37 4.44 25.54
N GLY A 145 -4.38 4.99 26.19
CA GLY A 145 -4.25 5.78 27.41
C GLY A 145 -5.52 5.71 28.23
N GLY A 146 -5.38 5.71 29.54
CA GLY A 146 -6.50 5.46 30.44
C GLY A 146 -6.26 5.89 31.86
N ALA A 147 -7.21 5.52 32.70
CA ALA A 147 -7.16 5.72 34.15
C ALA A 147 -7.70 4.47 34.84
N GLY A 148 -7.25 4.25 36.07
CA GLY A 148 -7.68 3.10 36.83
C GLY A 148 -7.26 3.16 38.29
N MET A 149 -7.35 2.01 38.93
CA MET A 149 -6.87 1.79 40.28
C MET A 149 -5.99 0.55 40.33
N THR A 150 -4.94 0.60 41.16
CA THR A 150 -4.12 -0.55 41.50
C THR A 150 -4.23 -0.81 43.00
N TYR A 151 -4.42 -2.07 43.36
CA TYR A 151 -4.42 -2.58 44.72
C TYR A 151 -3.19 -3.46 44.87
N PHE A 152 -2.30 -3.10 45.77
CA PHE A 152 -1.01 -3.75 45.86
C PHE A 152 -0.67 -4.15 47.30
N ASN A 153 0.19 -5.15 47.41
CA ASN A 153 0.76 -5.61 48.66
C ASN A 153 2.25 -5.81 48.43
N THR A 154 3.03 -4.92 49.04
CA THR A 154 4.47 -4.85 48.89
C THR A 154 5.16 -5.23 50.19
N GLU A 155 6.21 -6.04 50.09
CA GLU A 155 7.09 -6.43 51.18
C GLU A 155 8.52 -6.02 50.83
N VAL A 156 9.15 -5.20 51.69
CA VAL A 156 10.55 -4.81 51.58
C VAL A 156 11.37 -5.63 52.58
N MET A 157 12.45 -6.24 52.11
CA MET A 157 13.28 -7.18 52.86
C MET A 157 14.73 -6.70 52.88
N TYR A 158 15.38 -6.83 54.04
CA TYR A 158 16.82 -6.66 54.20
C TYR A 158 17.42 -7.96 54.74
N LYS A 159 18.43 -8.50 54.05
CA LYS A 159 19.07 -9.80 54.40
C LYS A 159 18.07 -10.93 54.65
N GLY A 160 16.98 -10.97 53.89
CA GLY A 160 15.92 -11.99 53.98
C GLY A 160 14.89 -11.77 55.10
N VAL A 161 14.95 -10.67 55.84
CA VAL A 161 13.98 -10.30 56.88
C VAL A 161 13.12 -9.13 56.41
N THR A 162 11.78 -9.29 56.43
CA THR A 162 10.83 -8.22 56.09
C THR A 162 11.00 -7.04 57.06
N GLN A 163 11.30 -5.86 56.50
CA GLN A 163 11.47 -4.61 57.23
C GLN A 163 10.21 -3.76 57.16
N ASN A 164 9.58 -3.69 55.97
CA ASN A 164 8.35 -2.95 55.75
C ASN A 164 7.34 -3.80 54.97
N SER A 165 6.06 -3.53 55.19
CA SER A 165 4.98 -4.06 54.36
C SER A 165 3.94 -2.98 54.13
N GLU A 166 3.60 -2.75 52.87
CA GLU A 166 2.61 -1.76 52.46
C GLU A 166 1.44 -2.44 51.76
N GLN A 167 0.22 -2.09 52.17
CA GLN A 167 -1.00 -2.54 51.50
C GLN A 167 -1.90 -1.35 51.25
N GLN A 168 -1.99 -0.92 49.99
CA GLN A 168 -2.71 0.29 49.63
C GLN A 168 -3.43 0.12 48.28
N ALA A 169 -4.44 0.97 48.07
CA ALA A 169 -5.00 1.25 46.76
C ALA A 169 -4.50 2.61 46.27
N ALA A 170 -4.09 2.70 45.01
CA ALA A 170 -3.68 3.95 44.40
C ALA A 170 -4.38 4.17 43.06
N PHE A 171 -4.64 5.44 42.74
CA PHE A 171 -5.03 5.82 41.38
C PHE A 171 -3.84 5.64 40.43
N ILE A 172 -4.13 5.29 39.19
CA ILE A 172 -3.12 5.08 38.15
C ILE A 172 -3.51 5.71 36.83
N LEU A 173 -2.49 6.06 36.04
CA LEU A 173 -2.62 6.47 34.64
C LEU A 173 -1.78 5.55 33.76
N PRO A 174 -2.37 4.46 33.24
CA PRO A 174 -1.72 3.62 32.23
C PRO A 174 -1.76 4.30 30.85
N PHE A 175 -0.64 4.28 30.15
CA PHE A 175 -0.54 4.69 28.76
C PHE A 175 0.50 3.85 28.01
N GLY A 176 0.41 3.82 26.69
CA GLY A 176 1.34 3.08 25.87
C GLY A 176 0.75 2.75 24.51
N GLY A 177 1.08 1.58 23.99
CA GLY A 177 0.62 1.16 22.68
C GLY A 177 1.06 -0.25 22.36
N GLY A 178 0.65 -0.70 21.20
CA GLY A 178 0.93 -2.05 20.78
C GLY A 178 0.68 -2.28 19.32
N ILE A 179 0.88 -3.53 18.93
CA ILE A 179 0.62 -4.03 17.59
C ILE A 179 -0.41 -5.16 17.72
N ARG A 180 -1.53 -5.01 17.02
CA ARG A 180 -2.56 -6.04 16.90
C ARG A 180 -2.44 -6.73 15.54
N LEU A 181 -2.25 -8.04 15.59
CA LEU A 181 -2.13 -8.92 14.43
C LEU A 181 -3.46 -9.62 14.13
N ASP A 182 -4.14 -9.30 13.02
CA ASP A 182 -5.46 -9.87 12.69
C ASP A 182 -5.36 -11.13 11.82
N ILE A 183 -5.08 -12.27 12.45
CA ILE A 183 -4.95 -13.57 11.78
C ILE A 183 -6.25 -13.95 11.03
N THR A 184 -7.39 -13.86 11.70
CA THR A 184 -8.72 -14.10 11.12
C THR A 184 -9.68 -12.95 11.51
N PRO A 185 -10.89 -12.86 10.94
CA PRO A 185 -11.87 -11.88 11.39
C PRO A 185 -12.23 -12.01 12.88
N ARG A 186 -12.01 -13.18 13.48
CA ARG A 186 -12.31 -13.47 14.89
C ARG A 186 -11.07 -13.64 15.76
N LEU A 187 -9.94 -14.03 15.22
CA LEU A 187 -8.72 -14.33 15.99
C LEU A 187 -7.62 -13.32 15.68
N GLY A 188 -6.91 -12.89 16.71
CA GLY A 188 -5.71 -12.09 16.56
C GLY A 188 -4.73 -12.25 17.71
N ILE A 189 -3.52 -11.75 17.51
CA ILE A 189 -2.47 -11.69 18.53
C ILE A 189 -2.20 -10.22 18.84
N THR A 190 -1.87 -9.88 20.09
CA THR A 190 -1.43 -8.53 20.48
C THR A 190 -0.03 -8.59 21.06
N ILE A 191 0.77 -7.57 20.77
CA ILE A 191 2.02 -7.28 21.46
C ILE A 191 1.90 -5.85 22.00
N ASP A 192 1.91 -5.69 23.31
CA ASP A 192 1.65 -4.41 23.98
C ASP A 192 2.83 -4.00 24.86
N GLN A 193 3.10 -2.70 24.88
CA GLN A 193 3.91 -2.03 25.89
C GLN A 193 3.02 -1.01 26.61
N ALA A 194 2.87 -1.18 27.92
CA ALA A 194 2.24 -0.20 28.80
C ALA A 194 3.25 0.36 29.79
N VAL A 195 3.15 1.65 30.06
CA VAL A 195 3.80 2.37 31.16
C VAL A 195 2.66 2.86 32.05
N THR A 196 2.75 2.60 33.34
CA THR A 196 1.73 2.98 34.32
C THR A 196 2.34 3.90 35.33
N TYR A 197 1.83 5.13 35.39
CA TYR A 197 2.11 6.07 36.46
C TYR A 197 1.21 5.76 37.64
N THR A 198 1.76 5.64 38.85
CA THR A 198 0.98 5.46 40.08
C THR A 198 0.93 6.78 40.85
N PHE A 199 -0.18 7.12 41.49
CA PHE A 199 -0.29 8.31 42.34
C PHE A 199 0.14 8.02 43.78
N THR A 200 1.21 7.23 43.93
CA THR A 200 1.81 6.86 45.21
C THR A 200 3.31 6.64 45.01
N ASP A 201 4.09 6.92 46.05
CA ASP A 201 5.52 6.62 46.17
C ASP A 201 5.77 5.35 47.00
N LEU A 202 4.72 4.57 47.26
CA LEU A 202 4.77 3.37 48.09
C LEU A 202 4.53 2.08 47.30
N PHE A 203 4.50 2.13 45.97
CA PHE A 203 4.22 0.94 45.17
C PHE A 203 5.33 -0.10 45.29
N ASP A 204 6.57 0.33 45.48
CA ASP A 204 7.71 -0.52 45.83
C ASP A 204 7.96 -0.65 47.35
N GLY A 205 7.17 0.06 48.16
CA GLY A 205 7.20 0.04 49.62
C GLY A 205 8.33 0.87 50.23
N TYR A 206 9.02 1.71 49.44
CA TYR A 206 10.16 2.51 49.89
C TYR A 206 9.95 4.00 49.64
N SER A 207 9.78 4.77 50.72
CA SER A 207 9.67 6.23 50.66
C SER A 207 10.60 6.88 51.69
N THR A 208 11.21 8.02 51.33
CA THR A 208 12.10 8.78 52.22
C THR A 208 11.84 10.29 52.15
N GLN A 209 12.42 11.07 53.07
CA GLN A 209 12.32 12.54 53.01
C GLN A 209 12.94 13.15 51.74
N TRP A 210 13.81 12.40 51.05
CA TRP A 210 14.58 12.85 49.89
C TRP A 210 14.13 12.20 48.57
N SER A 211 13.28 11.18 48.64
CA SER A 211 12.68 10.46 47.50
C SER A 211 11.20 10.25 47.80
N LYS A 212 10.37 11.12 47.23
CA LYS A 212 8.89 11.09 47.28
C LYS A 212 8.27 11.13 45.89
N ALA A 213 9.06 10.75 44.89
CA ALA A 213 8.56 10.70 43.53
C ALA A 213 7.61 9.50 43.44
N ASN A 214 6.47 9.72 42.82
CA ASN A 214 5.51 8.67 42.53
C ASN A 214 6.13 7.58 41.65
N ASP A 215 5.74 6.33 41.90
CA ASP A 215 6.31 5.15 41.25
C ASP A 215 5.69 4.87 39.88
N TRP A 216 6.51 4.28 39.01
CA TRP A 216 6.11 3.89 37.66
C TRP A 216 6.42 2.42 37.48
N TYR A 217 5.59 1.71 36.73
CA TYR A 217 5.93 0.37 36.29
C TYR A 217 5.54 0.18 34.83
N THR A 218 6.16 -0.81 34.20
CA THR A 218 5.88 -1.20 32.82
C THR A 218 5.33 -2.60 32.78
N TYR A 219 4.44 -2.84 31.82
CA TYR A 219 3.95 -4.16 31.48
C TYR A 219 4.08 -4.39 29.97
N THR A 220 4.97 -5.30 29.59
CA THR A 220 5.10 -5.76 28.21
C THR A 220 4.34 -7.07 28.10
N SER A 221 3.41 -7.20 27.14
CA SER A 221 2.56 -8.39 27.07
C SER A 221 2.35 -8.90 25.67
N VAL A 222 2.21 -10.22 25.55
CA VAL A 222 1.72 -10.90 24.36
C VAL A 222 0.35 -11.47 24.70
N GLY A 223 -0.63 -11.28 23.82
CA GLY A 223 -2.02 -11.68 24.08
C GLY A 223 -2.69 -12.36 22.90
N LEU A 224 -3.67 -13.21 23.22
CA LEU A 224 -4.59 -13.81 22.26
C LEU A 224 -5.93 -13.07 22.32
N THR A 225 -6.42 -12.64 21.16
CA THR A 225 -7.68 -11.90 21.01
C THR A 225 -8.72 -12.73 20.29
N TYR A 226 -9.92 -12.81 20.87
CA TYR A 226 -11.12 -13.32 20.23
C TYR A 226 -12.14 -12.19 20.03
N ARG A 227 -12.62 -12.00 18.81
CA ARG A 227 -13.65 -11.01 18.43
C ARG A 227 -14.98 -11.68 18.21
N PHE A 228 -16.00 -11.18 18.89
CA PHE A 228 -17.38 -11.64 18.74
C PHE A 228 -18.00 -10.93 17.55
N VAL A 229 -17.86 -11.49 16.34
CA VAL A 229 -18.43 -10.92 15.10
C VAL A 229 -19.70 -11.68 14.73
N SER A 230 -20.83 -10.97 14.57
CA SER A 230 -22.11 -11.55 14.18
C SER A 230 -22.25 -11.62 12.65
N LYS A 231 -23.00 -12.61 12.14
CA LYS A 231 -23.41 -12.61 10.72
C LYS A 231 -24.58 -11.64 10.58
N ASP A 232 -24.49 -10.68 9.67
CA ASP A 232 -25.58 -9.72 9.43
C ASP A 232 -26.89 -10.47 9.17
N LYS A 233 -27.89 -10.29 10.04
CA LYS A 233 -29.26 -10.72 9.77
C LYS A 233 -29.79 -9.81 8.66
N LYS A 234 -30.04 -10.34 7.47
CA LYS A 234 -30.82 -9.63 6.44
C LYS A 234 -32.15 -9.21 7.07
N LYS A 235 -32.41 -7.90 7.21
CA LYS A 235 -33.71 -7.40 7.66
C LYS A 235 -34.76 -7.84 6.62
N LYS A 236 -35.73 -8.65 7.04
CA LYS A 236 -37.00 -8.84 6.32
C LYS A 236 -37.78 -7.54 6.49
N TYR A 237 -38.15 -6.90 5.39
CA TYR A 237 -39.09 -5.78 5.40
C TYR A 237 -40.49 -6.39 5.24
N ASP A 238 -41.32 -6.25 6.26
CA ASP A 238 -42.77 -6.41 6.13
C ASP A 238 -43.30 -5.08 5.57
N TYR A 239 -43.97 -5.14 4.42
CA TYR A 239 -44.61 -3.97 3.82
C TYR A 239 -46.04 -3.89 4.35
N GLU A 240 -46.40 -2.77 4.98
CA GLU A 240 -47.80 -2.41 5.23
C GLU A 240 -48.43 -2.00 3.89
N GLU A 241 -49.57 -2.59 3.55
CA GLU A 241 -50.34 -2.26 2.34
C GLU A 241 -50.92 -0.85 2.46
N GLU A 242 -50.48 0.07 1.59
CA GLU A 242 -51.21 1.30 1.33
C GLU A 242 -52.46 0.98 0.47
N ALA A 243 -53.62 1.40 0.98
CA ALA A 243 -54.89 1.31 0.30
C ALA A 243 -54.89 2.17 -0.98
N ILE A 244 -55.17 1.54 -2.12
CA ILE A 244 -55.40 2.24 -3.40
C ILE A 244 -56.90 2.51 -3.53
N PRO A 245 -57.33 3.74 -3.86
CA PRO A 245 -58.73 4.02 -4.13
C PRO A 245 -59.15 3.41 -5.47
N ASP A 246 -60.32 2.79 -5.42
CA ASP A 246 -61.04 2.10 -6.49
C ASP A 246 -61.32 3.02 -7.68
N ASN A 247 -61.00 2.56 -8.89
CA ASN A 247 -61.69 2.99 -10.08
C ASN A 247 -61.55 2.00 -11.25
N ASN A 248 -62.71 1.65 -11.78
CA ASN A 248 -63.01 1.12 -13.12
C ASN A 248 -62.94 -0.41 -13.32
N GLU A 249 -64.06 -1.03 -12.99
CA GLU A 249 -65.01 -1.64 -13.93
C GLU A 249 -64.56 -2.02 -15.37
N VAL A 250 -64.79 -3.31 -15.64
CA VAL A 250 -65.24 -3.98 -16.90
C VAL A 250 -64.21 -4.62 -17.86
N ALA A 251 -64.40 -5.95 -17.93
CA ALA A 251 -64.29 -6.90 -19.06
C ALA A 251 -62.92 -7.39 -19.54
N ASP A 252 -62.68 -8.66 -19.17
CA ASP A 252 -62.62 -9.81 -20.09
C ASP A 252 -61.67 -9.71 -21.30
N ASN A 253 -60.53 -10.37 -21.22
CA ASN A 253 -60.30 -11.64 -21.92
C ASN A 253 -58.88 -12.16 -21.67
N ASN A 254 -58.77 -13.49 -21.66
CA ASN A 254 -57.54 -14.24 -21.50
C ASN A 254 -56.46 -13.83 -22.51
N GLU A 255 -55.25 -13.53 -22.03
CA GLU A 255 -54.02 -13.90 -22.72
C GLU A 255 -52.91 -14.10 -21.69
N VAL A 256 -52.24 -15.25 -21.78
CA VAL A 256 -51.07 -15.60 -20.99
C VAL A 256 -49.91 -14.75 -21.50
N GLU A 257 -49.73 -13.55 -20.95
CA GLU A 257 -48.49 -12.80 -21.13
C GLU A 257 -47.42 -13.38 -20.20
N THR A 258 -46.45 -14.07 -20.80
CA THR A 258 -45.15 -14.33 -20.18
C THR A 258 -44.58 -13.01 -19.67
N VAL A 259 -44.58 -12.82 -18.35
CA VAL A 259 -43.86 -11.72 -17.70
C VAL A 259 -42.37 -11.95 -17.94
N ILE A 260 -41.84 -11.40 -19.04
CA ILE A 260 -40.42 -11.10 -19.13
C ILE A 260 -40.21 -9.98 -18.12
N THR A 261 -39.93 -10.33 -16.87
CA THR A 261 -39.41 -9.38 -15.90
C THR A 261 -38.14 -8.83 -16.53
N LYS A 262 -38.19 -7.60 -17.05
CA LYS A 262 -37.02 -6.90 -17.55
C LYS A 262 -35.96 -7.00 -16.45
N PRO A 263 -34.78 -7.60 -16.72
CA PRO A 263 -33.80 -7.83 -15.67
C PRO A 263 -33.44 -6.48 -15.07
N LYS A 264 -33.69 -6.34 -13.77
CA LYS A 264 -33.37 -5.15 -12.99
C LYS A 264 -31.90 -4.82 -13.25
N VAL A 265 -31.63 -3.68 -13.88
CA VAL A 265 -30.26 -3.25 -14.17
C VAL A 265 -29.71 -2.69 -12.86
N GLU A 266 -28.77 -3.42 -12.28
CA GLU A 266 -28.09 -2.99 -11.06
C GLU A 266 -26.93 -2.04 -11.35
N PHE A 267 -26.54 -1.25 -10.35
CA PHE A 267 -25.34 -0.43 -10.43
C PHE A 267 -24.08 -1.28 -10.64
N GLN A 268 -23.35 -1.00 -11.71
CA GLN A 268 -22.13 -1.73 -12.08
C GLN A 268 -20.99 -0.76 -12.37
N ILE A 269 -19.77 -1.16 -12.01
CA ILE A 269 -18.54 -0.45 -12.32
C ILE A 269 -17.55 -1.43 -12.93
N VAL A 270 -17.03 -1.08 -14.10
CA VAL A 270 -16.05 -1.89 -14.84
C VAL A 270 -14.86 -1.00 -15.12
N ALA A 271 -13.71 -1.34 -14.54
CA ALA A 271 -12.43 -0.76 -14.93
C ALA A 271 -11.79 -1.66 -15.98
N ASP A 272 -11.12 -1.06 -16.95
CA ASP A 272 -10.28 -1.73 -17.93
C ASP A 272 -8.83 -1.37 -17.64
N VAL A 273 -8.08 -2.35 -17.16
CA VAL A 273 -6.68 -2.20 -16.74
C VAL A 273 -5.93 -3.37 -17.37
N PRO A 274 -4.80 -3.13 -18.06
CA PRO A 274 -3.97 -4.20 -18.60
C PRO A 274 -3.55 -5.17 -17.49
N SER A 275 -3.69 -6.47 -17.74
CA SER A 275 -3.28 -7.51 -16.78
C SER A 275 -1.76 -7.61 -16.61
N GLU A 276 -1.00 -7.11 -17.58
CA GLU A 276 0.46 -7.16 -17.59
C GLU A 276 1.04 -5.93 -18.29
N ILE A 277 2.08 -5.34 -17.71
CA ILE A 277 2.84 -4.20 -18.23
C ILE A 277 4.33 -4.37 -17.93
N THR A 278 5.19 -3.60 -18.57
CA THR A 278 6.63 -3.52 -18.26
C THR A 278 6.94 -2.23 -17.53
N GLN A 279 7.95 -2.26 -16.64
CA GLN A 279 8.48 -1.05 -16.03
C GLN A 279 8.86 0.00 -17.09
N GLY A 280 8.31 1.21 -16.99
CA GLY A 280 8.47 2.30 -17.96
C GLY A 280 7.30 2.47 -18.92
N ASP A 281 6.36 1.52 -18.99
CA ASP A 281 5.22 1.59 -19.89
C ASP A 281 4.22 2.70 -19.46
N THR A 282 3.51 3.23 -20.46
CA THR A 282 2.39 4.16 -20.31
C THR A 282 1.12 3.52 -20.90
N PHE A 283 0.03 3.51 -20.15
CA PHE A 283 -1.24 2.91 -20.56
C PHE A 283 -2.45 3.71 -20.07
N ILE A 284 -3.60 3.53 -20.71
CA ILE A 284 -4.86 4.18 -20.34
C ILE A 284 -5.69 3.20 -19.50
N VAL A 285 -6.28 3.71 -18.43
CA VAL A 285 -7.30 2.99 -17.68
C VAL A 285 -8.64 3.65 -17.91
N SER A 286 -9.60 2.87 -18.40
CA SER A 286 -10.98 3.32 -18.63
C SER A 286 -11.92 2.74 -17.60
N ILE A 287 -12.77 3.57 -17.00
CA ILE A 287 -13.74 3.17 -15.97
C ILE A 287 -15.13 3.54 -16.45
N LYS A 288 -15.94 2.52 -16.69
CA LYS A 288 -17.35 2.66 -17.05
C LYS A 288 -18.23 2.39 -15.83
N VAL A 289 -19.12 3.34 -15.54
CA VAL A 289 -20.12 3.26 -14.47
C VAL A 289 -21.51 3.16 -15.11
N THR A 290 -22.25 2.11 -14.78
CA THR A 290 -23.65 1.90 -15.18
C THR A 290 -24.53 2.15 -13.96
N LYS A 291 -25.49 3.09 -14.08
CA LYS A 291 -26.26 3.61 -12.93
C LYS A 291 -27.37 2.67 -12.44
N GLY A 292 -27.90 1.84 -13.34
CA GLY A 292 -29.06 1.00 -13.04
C GLY A 292 -30.40 1.73 -13.09
N ASP A 293 -31.49 1.03 -12.79
CA ASP A 293 -32.87 1.53 -12.96
C ASP A 293 -33.35 2.47 -11.84
N ARG A 294 -32.61 2.55 -10.72
CA ARG A 294 -32.91 3.46 -9.61
C ARG A 294 -32.18 4.79 -9.82
N LEU A 295 -32.86 5.90 -9.51
CA LEU A 295 -32.32 7.25 -9.70
C LEU A 295 -31.05 7.46 -8.86
N ILE A 296 -29.91 7.48 -9.54
CA ILE A 296 -28.67 8.03 -9.00
C ILE A 296 -28.59 9.47 -9.49
N ASN A 297 -28.89 10.39 -8.57
CA ASN A 297 -28.84 11.82 -8.80
C ASN A 297 -27.93 12.47 -7.74
N GLY A 298 -27.23 13.53 -8.14
CA GLY A 298 -26.39 14.31 -7.22
C GLY A 298 -24.90 13.96 -7.30
N LYS A 299 -24.22 14.05 -6.15
CA LYS A 299 -22.75 14.05 -6.05
C LYS A 299 -22.20 12.63 -6.16
N ALA A 300 -21.03 12.50 -6.77
CA ALA A 300 -20.25 11.27 -6.71
C ALA A 300 -18.75 11.55 -6.60
N LYS A 301 -18.02 10.61 -6.01
CA LYS A 301 -16.56 10.64 -5.96
C LYS A 301 -16.02 9.27 -6.29
N LEU A 302 -15.28 9.15 -7.39
CA LEU A 302 -14.49 7.97 -7.73
C LEU A 302 -13.08 8.17 -7.20
N GLN A 303 -12.50 7.13 -6.63
CA GLN A 303 -11.14 7.11 -6.12
C GLN A 303 -10.45 5.81 -6.52
N GLN A 304 -9.20 5.87 -6.97
CA GLN A 304 -8.32 4.72 -7.11
C GLN A 304 -6.98 4.98 -6.46
N THR A 305 -6.38 3.94 -5.88
CA THR A 305 -5.03 4.01 -5.36
C THR A 305 -4.10 3.29 -6.33
N LEU A 306 -3.14 4.00 -6.88
CA LEU A 306 -2.14 3.43 -7.77
C LEU A 306 -0.91 2.95 -6.97
N PRO A 307 -0.18 1.94 -7.44
CA PRO A 307 1.06 1.51 -6.79
C PRO A 307 2.13 2.61 -6.77
N ILE A 308 3.10 2.51 -5.86
CA ILE A 308 4.26 3.41 -5.86
C ILE A 308 5.02 3.27 -7.18
N GLY A 309 5.38 4.40 -7.78
CA GLY A 309 6.00 4.46 -9.10
C GLY A 309 5.00 4.46 -10.27
N PHE A 310 3.70 4.54 -10.00
CA PHE A 310 2.67 4.78 -11.02
C PHE A 310 2.25 6.24 -10.92
N GLU A 311 2.52 7.03 -11.94
CA GLU A 311 2.07 8.42 -12.04
C GLU A 311 0.80 8.49 -12.88
N ALA A 312 -0.20 9.25 -12.45
CA ALA A 312 -1.44 9.41 -13.21
C ALA A 312 -1.72 10.83 -13.65
N THR A 313 -2.21 10.93 -14.88
CA THR A 313 -2.65 12.18 -15.50
C THR A 313 -4.09 12.06 -15.98
N GLN A 314 -4.80 13.17 -15.96
CA GLN A 314 -6.21 13.24 -16.31
C GLN A 314 -6.44 12.81 -17.77
N GLY A 315 -7.47 11.99 -17.98
CA GLY A 315 -8.05 11.69 -19.31
C GLY A 315 -9.47 12.24 -19.44
N GLN A 316 -10.35 11.54 -20.16
CA GLN A 316 -11.77 11.88 -20.21
C GLN A 316 -12.38 11.91 -18.80
N SER A 317 -13.07 12.98 -18.42
CA SER A 317 -13.64 13.10 -17.07
C SER A 317 -15.16 13.21 -17.00
N GLN A 318 -15.85 13.41 -18.13
CA GLN A 318 -17.30 13.68 -18.21
C GLN A 318 -17.79 14.60 -17.07
N GLY A 319 -17.19 15.79 -16.94
CA GLY A 319 -17.56 16.78 -15.92
C GLY A 319 -17.00 16.53 -14.50
N GLY A 320 -16.25 15.44 -14.29
CA GLY A 320 -15.58 15.16 -13.03
C GLY A 320 -14.30 15.98 -12.86
N LYS A 321 -14.05 16.48 -11.65
CA LYS A 321 -12.78 17.13 -11.28
C LYS A 321 -11.75 16.06 -10.92
N PHE A 322 -10.65 16.00 -11.69
CA PHE A 322 -9.53 15.11 -11.44
C PHE A 322 -8.62 15.64 -10.33
N GLY A 323 -8.05 14.75 -9.53
CA GLY A 323 -6.94 15.05 -8.63
C GLY A 323 -6.10 13.81 -8.39
N PHE A 324 -4.78 13.96 -8.41
CA PHE A 324 -3.83 12.89 -8.11
C PHE A 324 -2.80 13.39 -7.10
N ILE A 325 -2.86 12.88 -5.87
CA ILE A 325 -1.97 13.26 -4.78
C ILE A 325 -1.64 12.00 -3.97
N ASN A 326 -0.37 11.79 -3.62
CA ASN A 326 0.10 10.67 -2.81
C ASN A 326 -0.40 9.30 -3.32
N GLN A 327 -0.28 9.05 -4.63
CA GLN A 327 -0.78 7.83 -5.31
C GLN A 327 -2.28 7.60 -5.27
N VAL A 328 -3.07 8.59 -4.86
CA VAL A 328 -4.52 8.51 -4.86
C VAL A 328 -5.07 9.39 -5.97
N LEU A 329 -5.66 8.74 -6.97
CA LEU A 329 -6.42 9.34 -8.04
C LEU A 329 -7.87 9.54 -7.59
N THR A 330 -8.44 10.70 -7.92
CA THR A 330 -9.83 11.04 -7.62
C THR A 330 -10.51 11.70 -8.82
N TYR A 331 -11.77 11.36 -9.03
CA TYR A 331 -12.72 12.13 -9.84
C TYR A 331 -13.89 12.52 -8.97
N THR A 332 -14.23 13.81 -8.90
CA THR A 332 -15.36 14.31 -8.10
C THR A 332 -16.39 15.03 -8.96
N TRP A 333 -17.64 14.62 -8.86
CA TRP A 333 -18.80 15.25 -9.50
C TRP A 333 -19.67 15.90 -8.44
N ASN A 334 -20.02 17.17 -8.67
CA ASN A 334 -21.11 17.82 -7.93
C ASN A 334 -22.48 17.32 -8.42
N GLU A 335 -22.54 16.95 -9.69
CA GLU A 335 -23.70 16.33 -10.34
C GLU A 335 -23.16 15.34 -11.38
N ILE A 336 -23.59 14.07 -11.30
CA ILE A 336 -23.12 13.04 -12.23
C ILE A 336 -23.76 13.17 -13.63
N PRO A 337 -23.08 12.74 -14.71
CA PRO A 337 -23.55 12.92 -16.09
C PRO A 337 -24.93 12.31 -16.34
N GLN A 338 -25.79 12.98 -17.12
CA GLN A 338 -27.11 12.46 -17.49
C GLN A 338 -26.99 11.20 -18.38
N GLY A 339 -27.93 10.25 -18.25
CA GLY A 339 -27.92 8.97 -18.96
C GLY A 339 -27.68 7.74 -18.06
N SER A 340 -27.82 6.54 -18.65
CA SER A 340 -27.76 5.25 -17.93
C SER A 340 -26.34 4.79 -17.59
N SER A 341 -25.32 5.37 -18.21
CA SER A 341 -23.90 5.11 -17.90
C SER A 341 -23.01 6.29 -18.24
N PHE A 342 -21.85 6.40 -17.60
CA PHE A 342 -20.80 7.35 -17.92
C PHE A 342 -19.43 6.70 -17.77
N SER A 343 -18.40 7.28 -18.38
CA SER A 343 -17.03 6.78 -18.30
C SER A 343 -16.05 7.88 -17.94
N VAL A 344 -14.97 7.48 -17.26
CA VAL A 344 -13.77 8.30 -17.09
C VAL A 344 -12.53 7.52 -17.44
N ASP A 345 -11.55 8.23 -17.97
CA ASP A 345 -10.26 7.69 -18.34
C ASP A 345 -9.15 8.42 -17.61
N TYR A 346 -8.04 7.74 -17.35
CA TYR A 346 -6.81 8.38 -16.91
C TYR A 346 -5.61 7.63 -17.49
N THR A 347 -4.52 8.37 -17.73
CA THR A 347 -3.29 7.79 -18.24
C THR A 347 -2.36 7.51 -17.07
N VAL A 348 -1.76 6.31 -17.06
CA VAL A 348 -0.80 5.86 -16.07
C VAL A 348 0.56 5.70 -16.73
N THR A 349 1.61 6.26 -16.13
CA THR A 349 3.01 6.04 -16.51
C THR A 349 3.75 5.39 -15.34
N THR A 350 4.47 4.31 -15.62
CA THR A 350 5.25 3.61 -14.59
C THR A 350 6.68 4.17 -14.48
N ILE A 351 6.89 5.13 -13.59
CA ILE A 351 8.19 5.72 -13.27
C ILE A 351 8.76 4.98 -12.06
N GLU A 352 9.84 4.22 -12.23
CA GLU A 352 10.49 3.49 -11.13
C GLU A 352 9.62 2.43 -10.43
N ALA A 353 8.55 1.96 -11.10
CA ALA A 353 7.69 0.91 -10.55
C ALA A 353 8.50 -0.37 -10.24
N ASN A 354 8.29 -0.92 -9.04
CA ASN A 354 8.82 -2.24 -8.69
C ASN A 354 8.20 -3.31 -9.57
N THR A 355 8.89 -4.43 -9.75
CA THR A 355 8.41 -5.56 -10.54
C THR A 355 7.60 -6.51 -9.68
N GLY A 356 6.57 -7.14 -10.25
CA GLY A 356 5.68 -8.08 -9.57
C GLY A 356 4.21 -7.76 -9.78
N GLU A 357 3.34 -8.47 -9.08
CA GLU A 357 1.89 -8.27 -9.14
C GLU A 357 1.45 -7.12 -8.22
N PHE A 358 0.68 -6.19 -8.78
CA PHE A 358 0.10 -5.07 -8.07
C PHE A 358 -1.41 -5.05 -8.21
N THR A 359 -2.11 -4.77 -7.12
CA THR A 359 -3.54 -4.50 -7.14
C THR A 359 -3.78 -3.00 -7.16
N ILE A 360 -4.61 -2.54 -8.11
CA ILE A 360 -5.19 -1.21 -8.20
C ILE A 360 -6.62 -1.26 -7.62
N PRO A 361 -6.80 -0.93 -6.33
CA PRO A 361 -8.13 -0.82 -5.74
C PRO A 361 -8.81 0.47 -6.19
N GLY A 362 -10.13 0.41 -6.36
CA GLY A 362 -10.98 1.55 -6.64
C GLY A 362 -12.27 1.55 -5.83
N VAL A 363 -12.80 2.75 -5.57
CA VAL A 363 -14.03 2.99 -4.81
C VAL A 363 -14.80 4.12 -5.46
N ILE A 364 -16.11 3.95 -5.64
CA ILE A 364 -17.02 5.04 -6.00
C ILE A 364 -18.02 5.29 -4.88
N PHE A 365 -18.09 6.53 -4.43
CA PHE A 365 -19.09 7.08 -3.52
C PHE A 365 -20.16 7.78 -4.37
N TYR A 366 -21.44 7.47 -4.14
CA TYR A 366 -22.54 8.09 -4.88
C TYR A 366 -23.80 8.13 -4.01
N THR A 367 -24.69 9.08 -4.22
CA THR A 367 -25.98 9.13 -3.52
C THR A 367 -27.05 8.44 -4.35
N GLN A 368 -27.79 7.51 -3.74
CA GLN A 368 -28.95 6.85 -4.35
C GLN A 368 -30.11 6.89 -3.35
N ASP A 369 -31.29 7.31 -3.79
CA ASP A 369 -32.48 7.41 -2.94
C ASP A 369 -32.23 8.22 -1.64
N SER A 370 -31.46 9.32 -1.76
CA SER A 370 -30.98 10.17 -0.65
C SER A 370 -30.12 9.47 0.42
N VAL A 371 -29.54 8.30 0.09
CA VAL A 371 -28.59 7.58 0.92
C VAL A 371 -27.22 7.53 0.25
N ASP A 372 -26.17 7.80 1.00
CA ASP A 372 -24.80 7.67 0.51
C ASP A 372 -24.41 6.20 0.38
N MET A 373 -24.06 5.81 -0.84
CA MET A 373 -23.69 4.46 -1.26
C MET A 373 -22.20 4.40 -1.60
N ILE A 374 -21.63 3.21 -1.42
CA ILE A 374 -20.22 2.93 -1.72
C ILE A 374 -20.13 1.63 -2.51
N LYS A 375 -19.43 1.65 -3.64
CA LYS A 375 -19.08 0.43 -4.40
C LYS A 375 -17.58 0.35 -4.57
N GLN A 376 -17.00 -0.81 -4.24
CA GLN A 376 -15.57 -1.09 -4.39
C GLN A 376 -15.35 -2.00 -5.60
N PHE A 377 -14.21 -1.82 -6.26
CA PHE A 377 -13.71 -2.68 -7.33
C PHE A 377 -12.19 -2.80 -7.23
N ARG A 378 -11.60 -3.79 -7.89
CA ARG A 378 -10.15 -3.98 -7.95
C ARG A 378 -9.73 -4.50 -9.31
N LYS A 379 -8.52 -4.16 -9.72
CA LYS A 379 -7.84 -4.75 -10.87
C LYS A 379 -6.42 -5.09 -10.50
N ASP A 380 -5.93 -6.19 -11.01
CA ASP A 380 -4.56 -6.63 -10.80
C ASP A 380 -3.77 -6.38 -12.09
N VAL A 381 -2.53 -5.94 -11.94
CA VAL A 381 -1.58 -5.67 -13.02
C VAL A 381 -0.23 -6.23 -12.62
N ASN A 382 0.36 -7.06 -13.49
CA ASN A 382 1.71 -7.58 -13.30
C ASN A 382 2.74 -6.68 -13.98
N VAL A 383 3.68 -6.11 -13.23
CA VAL A 383 4.77 -5.29 -13.76
C VAL A 383 6.00 -6.18 -13.96
N LYS A 384 6.35 -6.46 -15.20
CA LYS A 384 7.58 -7.17 -15.53
C LYS A 384 8.78 -6.25 -15.52
N SER A 385 9.94 -6.81 -15.17
CA SER A 385 11.20 -6.09 -15.25
C SER A 385 11.50 -5.73 -16.71
N PHE A 386 12.17 -4.59 -16.92
CA PHE A 386 12.70 -4.24 -18.23
C PHE A 386 13.62 -5.35 -18.81
N ALA A 387 14.25 -6.17 -17.95
CA ALA A 387 15.09 -7.30 -18.35
C ALA A 387 14.29 -8.53 -18.82
N GLU A 388 13.12 -8.82 -18.25
CA GLU A 388 12.25 -9.94 -18.67
C GLU A 388 11.62 -9.70 -20.05
N LYS A 389 11.41 -8.43 -20.43
CA LYS A 389 11.06 -8.06 -21.82
C LYS A 389 12.11 -8.51 -22.83
N ASN A 390 13.37 -8.65 -22.41
CA ASN A 390 14.48 -9.09 -23.25
C ASN A 390 14.89 -10.57 -23.02
N GLN A 391 14.27 -11.29 -22.07
CA GLN A 391 14.44 -12.75 -21.92
C GLN A 391 13.29 -13.56 -22.57
N MET A 392 12.19 -12.91 -22.96
CA MET A 392 11.27 -13.43 -23.98
C MET A 392 11.67 -12.92 -25.37
N LEU A 393 12.84 -13.35 -25.87
CA LEU A 393 13.07 -13.35 -27.31
C LEU A 393 12.22 -14.46 -27.92
N VAL A 394 10.95 -14.16 -28.15
CA VAL A 394 10.33 -14.61 -29.41
C VAL A 394 11.33 -14.20 -30.48
N VAL A 395 11.82 -15.14 -31.29
CA VAL A 395 12.42 -14.77 -32.59
C VAL A 395 11.28 -14.21 -33.42
N LYS A 396 10.88 -12.97 -33.11
CA LYS A 396 9.94 -12.18 -33.88
C LYS A 396 10.80 -11.74 -35.05
N LYS A 397 10.62 -12.40 -36.20
CA LYS A 397 11.07 -11.83 -37.47
C LYS A 397 10.60 -10.38 -37.46
N GLU A 398 11.53 -9.43 -37.52
CA GLU A 398 11.20 -8.01 -37.49
C GLU A 398 10.04 -7.77 -38.45
N SER A 399 8.88 -7.41 -37.90
CA SER A 399 7.79 -6.99 -38.75
C SER A 399 8.29 -5.71 -39.41
N LYS A 400 8.43 -5.76 -40.73
CA LYS A 400 8.80 -4.59 -41.53
C LYS A 400 7.71 -3.51 -41.50
N LEU A 401 6.55 -3.79 -40.89
CA LEU A 401 5.42 -2.89 -40.75
C LEU A 401 5.62 -1.91 -39.58
N LEU A 402 5.46 -0.62 -39.86
CA LEU A 402 5.57 0.50 -38.93
C LEU A 402 4.45 1.50 -39.20
N TYR A 403 3.72 1.91 -38.18
CA TYR A 403 2.73 2.99 -38.27
C TYR A 403 3.28 4.31 -37.77
N ARG A 404 2.87 5.42 -38.38
CA ARG A 404 3.16 6.79 -37.91
C ARG A 404 1.89 7.62 -37.97
N VAL A 405 1.91 8.80 -37.37
CA VAL A 405 0.81 9.77 -37.49
C VAL A 405 1.27 10.97 -38.31
N GLN A 406 0.61 11.23 -39.43
CA GLN A 406 0.86 12.43 -40.22
C GLN A 406 0.12 13.62 -39.61
N VAL A 407 0.82 14.68 -39.25
CA VAL A 407 0.26 15.90 -38.63
C VAL A 407 0.07 17.04 -39.61
N GLN A 408 0.93 17.14 -40.63
CA GLN A 408 0.85 18.18 -41.65
C GLN A 408 1.43 17.69 -42.98
N ALA A 409 0.91 18.23 -44.09
CA ALA A 409 1.52 18.13 -45.40
C ALA A 409 1.54 19.51 -46.06
N ILE A 410 2.64 19.89 -46.69
CA ILE A 410 2.82 21.18 -47.36
C ILE A 410 3.17 20.92 -48.82
N TYR A 411 2.34 21.41 -49.75
CA TYR A 411 2.60 21.31 -51.18
C TYR A 411 3.61 22.37 -51.63
N GLY A 412 4.67 21.97 -52.35
CA GLY A 412 5.64 22.89 -52.95
C GLY A 412 6.52 23.68 -51.95
N GLY A 413 6.53 23.31 -50.67
CA GLY A 413 7.30 24.01 -49.63
C GLY A 413 7.69 23.11 -48.46
N LYS A 414 8.53 23.63 -47.56
CA LYS A 414 8.95 22.97 -46.32
C LYS A 414 9.08 23.96 -45.17
N THR A 415 8.85 23.49 -43.96
CA THR A 415 9.16 24.11 -42.68
C THR A 415 10.07 23.19 -41.87
N SER A 416 10.69 23.68 -40.79
CA SER A 416 11.60 22.88 -39.97
C SER A 416 10.84 21.91 -39.05
N ALA A 417 11.49 20.81 -38.67
CA ALA A 417 10.95 19.89 -37.66
C ALA A 417 10.60 20.64 -36.35
N LYS A 418 11.44 21.61 -35.96
CA LYS A 418 11.25 22.43 -34.76
C LYS A 418 10.00 23.30 -34.83
N ASP A 419 9.69 23.86 -36.00
CA ASP A 419 8.47 24.66 -36.17
C ASP A 419 7.21 23.79 -36.05
N ILE A 420 7.26 22.56 -36.57
CA ILE A 420 6.16 21.58 -36.43
C ILE A 420 6.03 21.14 -34.97
N GLN A 421 7.15 20.90 -34.28
CA GLN A 421 7.17 20.58 -32.85
C GLN A 421 6.53 21.69 -32.02
N GLN A 422 6.92 22.95 -32.25
CA GLN A 422 6.35 24.08 -31.53
C GLN A 422 4.87 24.30 -31.86
N ARG A 423 4.48 24.19 -33.14
CA ARG A 423 3.10 24.40 -33.58
C ARG A 423 2.11 23.40 -32.98
N TYR A 424 2.51 22.14 -32.87
CA TYR A 424 1.66 21.06 -32.36
C TYR A 424 2.07 20.57 -30.96
N ASN A 425 2.92 21.34 -30.27
CA ASN A 425 3.44 21.04 -28.93
C ASN A 425 4.00 19.60 -28.80
N LEU A 426 4.81 19.18 -29.77
CA LEU A 426 5.37 17.83 -29.86
C LEU A 426 6.72 17.77 -29.15
N ASN A 427 6.87 16.78 -28.27
CA ASN A 427 8.12 16.48 -27.60
C ASN A 427 8.97 15.42 -28.35
N GLU A 428 8.43 14.90 -29.45
CA GLU A 428 9.02 13.82 -30.25
C GLU A 428 9.68 14.37 -31.51
N ASP A 429 10.65 13.63 -32.06
CA ASP A 429 11.24 13.95 -33.34
C ASP A 429 10.20 13.85 -34.46
N VAL A 430 10.20 14.88 -35.32
CA VAL A 430 9.33 14.94 -36.50
C VAL A 430 10.07 14.37 -37.70
N ASN A 431 9.53 13.28 -38.26
CA ASN A 431 9.98 12.72 -39.52
C ASN A 431 9.46 13.57 -40.69
N ILE A 432 10.34 13.82 -41.67
CA ILE A 432 10.03 14.64 -42.84
C ILE A 432 10.23 13.78 -44.08
N ASP A 433 9.13 13.43 -44.74
CA ASP A 433 9.12 12.65 -45.97
C ASP A 433 8.70 13.54 -47.15
N TYR A 434 9.28 13.34 -48.33
CA TYR A 434 8.88 14.05 -49.55
C TYR A 434 8.30 13.08 -50.57
N GLU A 435 7.03 13.27 -50.94
CA GLU A 435 6.34 12.40 -51.89
C GLU A 435 5.26 13.16 -52.65
N GLY A 436 5.27 13.08 -53.99
CA GLY A 436 4.21 13.63 -54.85
C GLY A 436 4.08 15.16 -54.79
N GLY A 437 5.16 15.89 -54.54
CA GLY A 437 5.15 17.36 -54.40
C GLY A 437 4.76 17.85 -53.00
N TYR A 438 4.44 16.95 -52.07
CA TYR A 438 4.15 17.26 -50.68
C TYR A 438 5.34 16.93 -49.79
N THR A 439 5.73 17.89 -48.94
CA THR A 439 6.53 17.63 -47.75
C THR A 439 5.59 17.21 -46.63
N LYS A 440 5.71 15.96 -46.17
CA LYS A 440 4.83 15.33 -45.19
C LYS A 440 5.55 15.20 -43.86
N TYR A 441 4.88 15.60 -42.79
CA TYR A 441 5.40 15.60 -41.43
C TYR A 441 4.71 14.50 -40.65
N THR A 442 5.48 13.48 -40.25
CA THR A 442 4.98 12.34 -39.48
C THR A 442 5.70 12.23 -38.15
N VAL A 443 4.98 11.75 -37.14
CA VAL A 443 5.47 11.62 -35.76
C VAL A 443 5.14 10.23 -35.21
N GLY A 444 5.93 9.81 -34.23
CA GLY A 444 5.88 8.47 -33.66
C GLY A 444 6.41 7.38 -34.59
N GLY A 445 6.19 6.14 -34.15
CA GLY A 445 6.65 4.91 -34.79
C GLY A 445 6.10 3.73 -34.01
N PHE A 446 4.94 3.24 -34.44
CA PHE A 446 4.12 2.30 -33.70
C PHE A 446 4.08 0.94 -34.38
N ALA A 447 4.02 -0.13 -33.60
CA ALA A 447 4.02 -1.49 -34.15
C ALA A 447 2.62 -1.90 -34.65
N THR A 448 1.57 -1.28 -34.09
CA THR A 448 0.17 -1.62 -34.36
C THR A 448 -0.63 -0.40 -34.80
N TYR A 449 -1.71 -0.63 -35.56
CA TYR A 449 -2.62 0.44 -35.97
C TYR A 449 -3.28 1.12 -34.76
N ASP A 450 -3.61 0.36 -33.71
CA ASP A 450 -4.31 0.86 -32.53
C ASP A 450 -3.45 1.82 -31.70
N GLU A 451 -2.16 1.52 -31.50
CA GLU A 451 -1.20 2.43 -30.88
C GLU A 451 -1.12 3.77 -31.63
N ALA A 452 -1.00 3.70 -32.97
CA ALA A 452 -0.95 4.90 -33.81
C ALA A 452 -2.26 5.69 -33.79
N LYS A 453 -3.40 5.00 -33.71
CA LYS A 453 -4.74 5.59 -33.63
C LYS A 453 -4.94 6.37 -32.33
N ILE A 454 -4.54 5.81 -31.19
CA ILE A 454 -4.60 6.48 -29.89
C ILE A 454 -3.76 7.75 -29.91
N TYR A 455 -2.52 7.66 -30.41
CA TYR A 455 -1.65 8.82 -30.52
C TYR A 455 -2.20 9.90 -31.47
N ARG A 456 -2.81 9.47 -32.58
CA ARG A 456 -3.48 10.36 -33.53
C ARG A 456 -4.67 11.10 -32.91
N ASP A 457 -5.44 10.44 -32.06
CA ASP A 457 -6.56 11.08 -31.36
C ASP A 457 -6.04 12.13 -30.35
N LYS A 458 -4.96 11.80 -29.61
CA LYS A 458 -4.27 12.77 -28.75
C LYS A 458 -3.76 14.00 -29.52
N LEU A 459 -3.21 13.82 -30.72
CA LEU A 459 -2.73 14.92 -31.56
C LEU A 459 -3.87 15.81 -32.06
N ARG A 460 -5.03 15.21 -32.38
CA ARG A 460 -6.23 15.96 -32.78
C ARG A 460 -6.75 16.85 -31.66
N ASP A 461 -6.78 16.31 -30.45
CA ASP A 461 -7.21 17.06 -29.25
C ASP A 461 -6.23 18.20 -28.90
N ASN A 462 -4.96 18.08 -29.29
CA ASN A 462 -3.90 19.05 -29.03
C ASN A 462 -3.58 19.99 -30.22
N GLY A 463 -4.58 20.26 -31.07
CA GLY A 463 -4.45 21.29 -32.11
C GLY A 463 -4.00 20.79 -33.49
N ALA A 464 -3.94 19.48 -33.71
CA ALA A 464 -3.73 18.89 -35.04
C ALA A 464 -4.98 18.12 -35.54
N PRO A 465 -6.14 18.79 -35.74
CA PRO A 465 -7.40 18.11 -36.09
C PRO A 465 -7.34 17.32 -37.40
N GLY A 466 -6.42 17.69 -38.30
CA GLY A 466 -6.16 16.99 -39.56
C GLY A 466 -5.24 15.76 -39.44
N ALA A 467 -4.80 15.37 -38.24
CA ALA A 467 -3.87 14.26 -38.08
C ALA A 467 -4.49 12.92 -38.46
N PHE A 468 -3.76 12.02 -39.13
CA PHE A 468 -4.24 10.68 -39.48
C PHE A 468 -3.12 9.63 -39.49
N VAL A 469 -3.49 8.37 -39.28
CA VAL A 469 -2.55 7.24 -39.21
C VAL A 469 -2.11 6.84 -40.61
N VAL A 470 -0.81 6.56 -40.76
CA VAL A 470 -0.18 6.11 -42.00
C VAL A 470 0.65 4.87 -41.72
N GLY A 471 0.64 3.89 -42.63
CA GLY A 471 1.43 2.66 -42.52
C GLY A 471 2.68 2.73 -43.41
N TYR A 472 3.75 2.09 -42.98
CA TYR A 472 5.00 1.90 -43.72
C TYR A 472 5.35 0.42 -43.65
N TYR A 473 5.77 -0.16 -44.77
CA TYR A 473 6.35 -1.50 -44.80
C TYR A 473 7.75 -1.40 -45.40
N ASP A 474 8.76 -1.84 -44.66
CA ASP A 474 10.18 -1.81 -45.07
C ASP A 474 10.67 -0.40 -45.42
N GLY A 475 10.23 0.60 -44.63
CA GLY A 475 10.53 2.02 -44.85
C GLY A 475 9.73 2.70 -45.96
N SER A 476 8.93 1.96 -46.74
CA SER A 476 8.08 2.51 -47.81
C SER A 476 6.64 2.71 -47.33
N ARG A 477 6.05 3.88 -47.63
CA ARG A 477 4.68 4.18 -47.20
C ARG A 477 3.64 3.35 -47.94
N ILE A 478 2.73 2.73 -47.18
CA ILE A 478 1.54 2.05 -47.69
C ILE A 478 0.46 3.10 -48.00
N ARG A 479 -0.07 3.06 -49.23
CA ARG A 479 -1.07 4.03 -49.71
C ARG A 479 -2.43 3.87 -49.03
N ASP A 480 -2.88 2.64 -48.85
CA ASP A 480 -4.13 2.32 -48.16
C ASP A 480 -3.85 1.70 -46.81
N ILE A 481 -4.31 2.36 -45.75
CA ILE A 481 -4.13 1.91 -44.39
C ILE A 481 -4.77 0.55 -44.12
N LYS A 482 -5.82 0.17 -44.87
CA LYS A 482 -6.44 -1.16 -44.73
C LYS A 482 -5.46 -2.28 -45.07
N GLN A 483 -4.57 -2.07 -46.04
CA GLN A 483 -3.54 -3.06 -46.39
C GLN A 483 -2.53 -3.24 -45.25
N ALA A 484 -2.20 -2.15 -44.55
CA ALA A 484 -1.34 -2.23 -43.37
C ALA A 484 -1.98 -3.09 -42.26
N VAL A 485 -3.27 -2.84 -41.97
CA VAL A 485 -4.03 -3.60 -40.96
C VAL A 485 -4.15 -5.08 -41.34
N THR A 486 -4.36 -5.39 -42.63
CA THR A 486 -4.38 -6.79 -43.09
C THR A 486 -3.03 -7.51 -42.91
N ILE A 487 -1.90 -6.81 -43.10
CA ILE A 487 -0.55 -7.36 -42.87
C ILE A 487 -0.32 -7.60 -41.37
N GLU A 488 -0.84 -6.71 -40.53
CA GLU A 488 -0.80 -6.84 -39.06
C GLU A 488 -1.58 -8.08 -38.59
N ASP A 489 -2.83 -8.23 -39.04
CA ASP A 489 -3.70 -9.36 -38.67
C ASP A 489 -3.14 -10.72 -39.11
N ALA A 490 -2.47 -10.77 -40.27
CA ALA A 490 -1.86 -12.00 -40.81
C ALA A 490 -0.62 -12.47 -40.02
N GLY A 491 -0.07 -11.68 -39.09
CA GLY A 491 1.12 -12.01 -38.29
C GLY A 491 0.86 -12.82 -37.02
N THR A 492 -0.38 -13.24 -36.77
CA THR A 492 -0.83 -13.91 -35.54
C THR A 492 -1.27 -15.36 -35.78
N GLU A 493 -0.31 -16.30 -35.87
CA GLU A 493 -0.59 -17.73 -35.70
C GLU A 493 0.31 -18.38 -34.62
N THR A 494 -0.35 -19.24 -33.84
CA THR A 494 -0.07 -19.91 -32.56
C THR A 494 1.21 -20.77 -32.46
N MET A 495 1.90 -20.80 -31.30
CA MET A 495 2.72 -21.97 -30.86
C MET A 495 2.80 -22.19 -29.33
N VAL A 496 2.85 -23.49 -28.99
CA VAL A 496 2.79 -24.16 -27.68
C VAL A 496 4.16 -24.14 -26.96
N VAL A 497 4.12 -24.12 -25.63
CA VAL A 497 5.28 -24.08 -24.71
C VAL A 497 6.00 -25.42 -24.61
N VAL A 498 7.33 -25.45 -24.80
CA VAL A 498 8.23 -26.42 -24.16
C VAL A 498 9.51 -25.71 -23.71
N ALA A 499 9.87 -25.89 -22.44
CA ALA A 499 11.06 -25.32 -21.82
C ALA A 499 12.33 -26.07 -22.24
N ALA A 500 13.39 -25.33 -22.59
CA ALA A 500 14.78 -25.78 -22.47
C ALA A 500 15.75 -24.58 -22.41
N SER A 501 16.67 -24.65 -21.46
CA SER A 501 17.78 -23.74 -21.19
C SER A 501 18.84 -23.70 -22.29
N THR A 502 19.45 -22.54 -22.56
CA THR A 502 20.89 -22.43 -22.87
C THR A 502 21.46 -21.04 -22.51
N LYS A 503 22.61 -21.04 -21.83
CA LYS A 503 23.49 -19.89 -21.60
C LYS A 503 24.02 -19.34 -22.93
N ASN A 504 24.16 -18.02 -23.05
CA ASN A 504 24.98 -17.41 -24.10
C ASN A 504 26.35 -17.00 -23.53
N GLU A 505 27.41 -17.66 -24.00
CA GLU A 505 28.79 -17.52 -23.50
C GLU A 505 29.62 -16.38 -24.16
N ASN A 506 29.03 -15.56 -25.04
CA ASN A 506 29.81 -14.67 -25.92
C ASN A 506 29.63 -13.14 -25.75
N SER A 507 29.01 -12.68 -24.67
CA SER A 507 28.82 -11.23 -24.43
C SER A 507 29.84 -10.66 -23.44
N ILE A 508 30.56 -9.61 -23.84
CA ILE A 508 31.43 -8.83 -22.95
C ILE A 508 30.70 -7.56 -22.53
N TYR A 509 30.55 -7.37 -21.23
CA TYR A 509 29.98 -6.19 -20.60
C TYR A 509 31.10 -5.23 -20.17
N ARG A 510 30.88 -3.93 -20.33
CA ARG A 510 31.76 -2.85 -19.85
C ARG A 510 30.94 -1.73 -19.26
N VAL A 511 31.52 -0.91 -18.39
CA VAL A 511 30.84 0.27 -17.84
C VAL A 511 31.26 1.50 -18.63
N GLN A 512 30.35 2.10 -19.39
CA GLN A 512 30.59 3.35 -20.10
C GLN A 512 30.47 4.53 -19.13
N VAL A 513 31.46 5.41 -19.16
CA VAL A 513 31.60 6.57 -18.25
C VAL A 513 31.54 7.91 -18.98
N ALA A 514 31.73 7.92 -20.31
CA ALA A 514 31.56 9.12 -21.12
C ALA A 514 31.29 8.77 -22.60
N ALA A 515 30.63 9.69 -23.29
CA ALA A 515 30.58 9.75 -24.74
C ALA A 515 30.87 11.19 -25.20
N SER A 516 31.54 11.35 -26.33
CA SER A 516 31.93 12.67 -26.86
C SER A 516 31.94 12.64 -28.39
N THR A 517 31.45 13.70 -29.03
CA THR A 517 31.62 13.94 -30.47
C THR A 517 33.05 14.35 -30.82
N ILE A 518 33.80 14.85 -29.83
CA ILE A 518 35.20 15.24 -29.96
C ILE A 518 36.09 14.11 -29.45
N ASN A 519 37.12 13.75 -30.22
CA ASN A 519 38.10 12.74 -29.82
C ASN A 519 38.96 13.24 -28.64
N ARG A 520 38.65 12.79 -27.43
CA ARG A 520 39.48 13.00 -26.23
C ARG A 520 40.36 11.79 -25.97
N SER A 521 41.51 11.99 -25.32
CA SER A 521 42.33 10.85 -24.89
C SER A 521 41.72 10.15 -23.68
N GLU A 522 41.98 8.85 -23.57
CA GLU A 522 41.55 8.00 -22.46
C GLU A 522 42.08 8.55 -21.13
N TYR A 523 43.32 9.05 -21.12
CA TYR A 523 43.94 9.71 -19.97
C TYR A 523 43.20 10.97 -19.53
N GLN A 524 42.70 11.79 -20.48
CA GLN A 524 41.90 12.97 -20.14
C GLN A 524 40.58 12.60 -19.47
N ILE A 525 39.91 11.55 -19.94
CA ILE A 525 38.67 11.06 -19.32
C ILE A 525 38.96 10.43 -17.95
N GLN A 526 40.04 9.65 -17.86
CA GLN A 526 40.45 9.02 -16.61
C GLN A 526 40.79 10.05 -15.53
N SER A 527 41.54 11.10 -15.88
CA SER A 527 41.92 12.17 -14.96
C SER A 527 40.73 13.06 -14.58
N LYS A 528 39.85 13.39 -15.55
CA LYS A 528 38.65 14.22 -15.31
C LYS A 528 37.75 13.64 -14.22
N TYR A 529 37.58 12.33 -14.22
CA TYR A 529 36.71 11.63 -13.27
C TYR A 529 37.49 10.91 -12.16
N GLY A 530 38.81 11.11 -12.03
CA GLY A 530 39.60 10.44 -10.98
C GLY A 530 39.51 8.91 -11.01
N LEU A 531 39.34 8.30 -12.19
CA LEU A 531 39.10 6.86 -12.33
C LEU A 531 40.39 6.07 -12.11
N LYS A 532 40.35 5.11 -11.20
CA LYS A 532 41.46 4.17 -10.95
C LYS A 532 41.58 3.11 -12.04
N ASP A 533 40.44 2.72 -12.62
CA ASP A 533 40.38 1.71 -13.67
C ASP A 533 40.80 2.29 -15.04
N LYS A 534 41.49 1.48 -15.85
CA LYS A 534 41.93 1.86 -17.19
C LYS A 534 40.73 2.14 -18.10
N VAL A 535 40.69 3.35 -18.67
CA VAL A 535 39.69 3.76 -19.66
C VAL A 535 40.05 3.23 -21.05
N THR A 536 39.05 2.70 -21.76
CA THR A 536 39.11 2.24 -23.15
C THR A 536 38.21 3.10 -24.02
N LYS A 537 38.72 3.59 -25.15
CA LYS A 537 37.96 4.36 -26.13
C LYS A 537 37.53 3.49 -27.30
N THR A 538 36.30 3.69 -27.77
CA THR A 538 35.76 3.10 -29.00
C THR A 538 35.03 4.17 -29.80
N PHE A 539 35.02 4.07 -31.13
CA PHE A 539 34.28 4.99 -31.99
C PHE A 539 33.14 4.22 -32.66
N MET A 540 31.90 4.63 -32.41
CA MET A 540 30.72 3.94 -32.94
C MET A 540 29.55 4.92 -33.05
N GLY A 541 28.91 4.97 -34.22
CA GLY A 541 27.77 5.85 -34.47
C GLY A 541 28.12 7.34 -34.37
N GLY A 542 29.32 7.75 -34.80
CA GLY A 542 29.75 9.15 -34.77
C GLY A 542 30.19 9.67 -33.39
N LEU A 543 30.24 8.82 -32.37
CA LEU A 543 30.64 9.17 -31.01
C LEU A 543 31.86 8.38 -30.54
N TYR A 544 32.78 9.06 -29.86
CA TYR A 544 33.83 8.44 -29.06
C TYR A 544 33.26 8.05 -27.69
N LYS A 545 33.16 6.75 -27.44
CA LYS A 545 32.63 6.14 -26.22
C LYS A 545 33.78 5.65 -25.34
N TYR A 546 33.74 6.00 -24.06
CA TYR A 546 34.78 5.68 -23.08
C TYR A 546 34.23 4.75 -22.02
N SER A 547 34.84 3.59 -21.86
CA SER A 547 34.38 2.55 -20.96
C SER A 547 35.51 1.93 -20.14
N ILE A 548 35.16 1.31 -19.01
CA ILE A 548 36.07 0.64 -18.09
C ILE A 548 35.62 -0.80 -17.85
N GLY A 549 36.59 -1.66 -17.52
CA GLY A 549 36.36 -3.07 -17.23
C GLY A 549 36.04 -3.93 -18.45
N LYS A 550 36.05 -5.24 -18.23
CA LYS A 550 35.68 -6.29 -19.18
C LYS A 550 35.07 -7.43 -18.36
N TYR A 551 33.76 -7.60 -18.42
CA TYR A 551 33.03 -8.57 -17.61
C TYR A 551 32.31 -9.57 -18.50
N THR A 552 32.28 -10.84 -18.11
CA THR A 552 31.57 -11.91 -18.84
C THR A 552 30.12 -12.07 -18.38
N SER A 553 29.72 -11.37 -17.31
CA SER A 553 28.35 -11.34 -16.81
C SER A 553 27.87 -9.91 -16.55
N TYR A 554 26.59 -9.66 -16.81
CA TYR A 554 25.95 -8.39 -16.46
C TYR A 554 26.01 -8.11 -14.96
N SER A 555 25.86 -9.16 -14.14
CA SER A 555 25.93 -9.07 -12.68
C SER A 555 27.27 -8.49 -12.20
N ASP A 556 28.39 -8.92 -12.77
CA ASP A 556 29.71 -8.41 -12.39
C ASP A 556 29.94 -6.97 -12.87
N ALA A 557 29.45 -6.64 -14.06
CA ALA A 557 29.45 -5.26 -14.55
C ALA A 557 28.57 -4.34 -13.70
N SER A 558 27.45 -4.85 -13.16
CA SER A 558 26.53 -4.11 -12.28
C SER A 558 27.14 -3.79 -10.92
N LYS A 559 27.91 -4.71 -10.33
CA LYS A 559 28.68 -4.43 -9.11
C LYS A 559 29.66 -3.28 -9.35
N LYS A 560 30.41 -3.33 -10.46
CA LYS A 560 31.33 -2.24 -10.81
C LYS A 560 30.61 -0.92 -11.09
N LEU A 561 29.47 -0.97 -11.78
CA LEU A 561 28.68 0.21 -12.07
C LEU A 561 28.28 0.97 -10.80
N LYS A 562 27.89 0.26 -9.73
CA LYS A 562 27.55 0.88 -8.44
C LYS A 562 28.71 1.65 -7.83
N GLU A 563 29.92 1.11 -7.88
CA GLU A 563 31.14 1.81 -7.42
C GLU A 563 31.40 3.07 -8.23
N ILE A 564 31.21 2.98 -9.55
CA ILE A 564 31.55 4.05 -10.49
C ILE A 564 30.52 5.18 -10.48
N ARG A 565 29.24 4.88 -10.21
CA ARG A 565 28.18 5.89 -10.12
C ARG A 565 28.33 6.87 -8.97
N VAL A 566 29.13 6.53 -7.96
CA VAL A 566 29.53 7.48 -6.91
C VAL A 566 30.37 8.63 -7.48
N ILE A 567 31.09 8.37 -8.58
CA ILE A 567 32.05 9.29 -9.20
C ILE A 567 31.50 9.86 -10.52
N VAL A 568 30.79 9.03 -11.29
CA VAL A 568 30.17 9.37 -12.58
C VAL A 568 28.71 8.91 -12.56
N PRO A 569 27.77 9.76 -12.10
CA PRO A 569 26.37 9.39 -11.90
C PRO A 569 25.69 8.81 -13.16
N ASP A 570 26.08 9.34 -14.34
CA ASP A 570 25.51 8.96 -15.64
C ASP A 570 26.13 7.69 -16.24
N ALA A 571 26.98 6.96 -15.49
CA ALA A 571 27.56 5.73 -15.99
C ALA A 571 26.48 4.65 -16.23
N PHE A 572 26.70 3.80 -17.24
CA PHE A 572 25.81 2.69 -17.59
C PHE A 572 26.58 1.51 -18.22
N ILE A 573 25.98 0.32 -18.23
CA ILE A 573 26.60 -0.87 -18.81
C ILE A 573 26.36 -0.91 -20.32
N VAL A 574 27.41 -1.20 -21.07
CA VAL A 574 27.36 -1.48 -22.51
C VAL A 574 27.81 -2.90 -22.77
N VAL A 575 27.21 -3.52 -23.79
CA VAL A 575 27.56 -4.86 -24.26
C VAL A 575 28.26 -4.73 -25.60
N SER A 576 29.38 -5.43 -25.76
CA SER A 576 30.06 -5.61 -27.03
C SER A 576 30.14 -7.09 -27.36
N GLU A 577 29.66 -7.47 -28.55
CA GLU A 577 29.90 -8.79 -29.12
C GLU A 577 31.36 -8.89 -29.58
N ILE A 578 32.01 -10.03 -29.36
CA ILE A 578 33.31 -10.32 -29.97
C ILE A 578 33.02 -10.57 -31.45
N LYS A 579 33.56 -9.73 -32.35
CA LYS A 579 33.67 -10.08 -33.76
C LYS A 579 34.79 -11.07 -33.97
#